data_AF-A0ABD4S7B4-F1
#
_entry.id   AF-A0ABD4S7B4-F1
#
_cell.length_a   1.000
_cell.length_b   1.000
_cell.length_c   1.000
_cell.angle_alpha   90.00
_cell.angle_beta   90.00
_cell.angle_gamma   90.00
#
_symmetry.space_group_name_H-M   'P 1'
#
loop_
_entity.id
_entity.type
_entity.pdbx_description
1 polymer ?
#
loop_
_entity_poly.entity_id
_entity_poly.type
_entity_poly.pdbx_seq_one_letter_code
_entity_poly.pdbx_strand_id
1 'polypeptide(L)'
;MSYPGLRVPSLFLVEKPSTKTTINAWNYVKDYQNDSYGSYRITSCSLNDGKSTIYGERAVYDLYPGNSYKLTYGYFFTPNGEINGIRDSDTFYIQCQYKSTTPSISGVDSSLGSKSKGFDINYTITNEDSYTYTVRAYLNDTLFDTKQAVKDTQYTINVPDSLVFALQLNSNNKLKIEVTGGYGISAIYRNYTFIKSNNPPTISGINEDIGNKSRGFSLKYIVNDLDYQDTVNVTIKLNSIILENITNIEKNREKELILTDDYILALPIDSTNNISIIATDNNGISITRTYTFTRTNNLPTIKLNEISTNKVKYIVSDLDSNLNKIEVFLDNVLKETITTDLYLEKTYNYTLNDSAIHTVKIKATDMHGLSEKLISVSKEIQPPQDDSSLQEIESTVSTMKNTFINSKTHIINKLVLKNINATLNNTLIEMGEMIGTAFSSADASVQDLQSQLTEKNNTITQLNGTISNLQEEVNSRLKIYTFSGYIETGDSNNFGGYGNSRGHWYFPLPFKPKFFLVTGVPGTLPGNSYKPAKVEGAYNSLTEMRYAYINNSDSSVYFSSLVSDQAISLGQNIFHAYISTKTIYTYYTTITVYAIG
;
A
#
# COMPACT_ATOMS: atom_id res chain seq x y z
N MET A 1 -52.65 -58.59 9.25
CA MET A 1 -53.03 -57.16 9.32
C MET A 1 -51.84 -56.41 9.87
N SER A 2 -51.30 -55.49 9.07
CA SER A 2 -50.19 -54.61 9.43
C SER A 2 -50.65 -53.69 10.57
N TYR A 3 -50.01 -53.77 11.74
CA TYR A 3 -50.24 -52.80 12.80
C TYR A 3 -49.80 -51.41 12.31
N PRO A 4 -50.63 -50.36 12.44
CA PRO A 4 -50.18 -49.01 12.17
C PRO A 4 -49.10 -48.67 13.21
N GLY A 5 -47.88 -48.41 12.74
CA GLY A 5 -46.78 -48.00 13.60
C GLY A 5 -47.18 -46.77 14.42
N LEU A 6 -47.20 -46.92 15.75
CA LEU A 6 -47.37 -45.82 16.68
C LEU A 6 -46.21 -44.83 16.48
N ARG A 7 -46.47 -43.69 15.85
CA ARG A 7 -45.57 -42.53 15.89
C ARG A 7 -45.77 -41.84 17.23
N VAL A 8 -44.77 -41.92 18.11
CA VAL A 8 -44.72 -41.12 19.35
C VAL A 8 -44.12 -39.74 19.01
N PRO A 9 -44.85 -38.62 19.20
CA PRO A 9 -44.29 -37.28 19.10
C PRO A 9 -43.52 -36.93 20.39
N SER A 10 -42.33 -36.36 20.24
CA SER A 10 -41.41 -36.00 21.32
C SER A 10 -41.55 -34.54 21.74
N LEU A 11 -42.01 -34.24 22.97
CA LEU A 11 -41.49 -33.19 23.89
C LEU A 11 -42.33 -33.08 25.19
N PHE A 12 -41.67 -32.96 26.35
CA PHE A 12 -42.25 -32.55 27.64
C PHE A 12 -41.46 -31.35 28.20
N LEU A 13 -42.13 -30.42 28.91
CA LEU A 13 -41.50 -29.31 29.64
C LEU A 13 -41.41 -29.66 31.14
N VAL A 14 -40.19 -29.72 31.70
CA VAL A 14 -39.95 -29.90 33.14
C VAL A 14 -38.80 -28.96 33.58
N GLU A 15 -38.94 -28.29 34.72
CA GLU A 15 -37.89 -27.45 35.31
C GLU A 15 -36.72 -28.30 35.84
N LYS A 16 -35.47 -27.84 35.66
CA LYS A 16 -34.25 -28.54 36.08
C LYS A 16 -34.13 -28.55 37.61
N PRO A 17 -34.02 -29.72 38.28
CA PRO A 17 -33.81 -29.76 39.73
C PRO A 17 -32.38 -29.31 40.07
N SER A 18 -32.26 -28.53 41.16
CA SER A 18 -31.03 -27.83 41.58
C SER A 18 -29.90 -28.74 42.11
N THR A 19 -30.16 -30.03 42.31
CA THR A 19 -29.14 -31.03 42.71
C THR A 19 -29.47 -32.40 42.13
N LYS A 20 -28.43 -33.24 41.91
CA LYS A 20 -28.56 -34.66 41.51
C LYS A 20 -29.41 -35.38 42.56
N THR A 21 -30.71 -35.47 42.31
CA THR A 21 -31.66 -36.07 43.23
C THR A 21 -32.52 -37.03 42.44
N THR A 22 -32.73 -38.22 42.99
CA THR A 22 -33.75 -39.15 42.53
C THR A 22 -35.09 -38.40 42.53
N ILE A 23 -35.66 -38.13 41.36
CA ILE A 23 -36.97 -37.47 41.27
C ILE A 23 -37.99 -38.49 41.73
N ASN A 24 -38.44 -38.37 42.98
CA ASN A 24 -39.56 -39.14 43.49
C ASN A 24 -40.84 -38.43 43.03
N ALA A 25 -41.53 -38.98 42.04
CA ALA A 25 -42.67 -38.36 41.37
C ALA A 25 -43.83 -37.98 42.33
N TRP A 26 -43.84 -38.53 43.55
CA TRP A 26 -44.76 -38.21 44.63
C TRP A 26 -44.80 -36.75 45.08
N ASN A 27 -43.68 -36.04 45.00
CA ASN A 27 -43.58 -34.71 45.60
C ASN A 27 -44.30 -33.61 44.78
N TYR A 28 -44.86 -33.95 43.62
CA TYR A 28 -45.50 -33.01 42.68
C TYR A 28 -46.98 -33.33 42.37
N VAL A 29 -47.61 -34.26 43.09
CA VAL A 29 -49.04 -34.59 42.93
C VAL A 29 -49.84 -33.92 44.06
N LYS A 30 -50.77 -33.01 43.69
CA LYS A 30 -51.46 -32.13 44.66
C LYS A 30 -52.78 -32.66 45.24
N ASP A 31 -53.24 -33.85 44.85
CA ASP A 31 -54.44 -34.47 45.43
C ASP A 31 -54.27 -35.99 45.45
N TYR A 32 -54.34 -36.59 46.64
CA TYR A 32 -54.22 -38.05 46.80
C TYR A 32 -55.49 -38.63 47.44
N GLN A 33 -56.09 -39.61 46.77
CA GLN A 33 -57.06 -40.54 47.35
C GLN A 33 -56.42 -41.93 47.31
N ASN A 34 -56.23 -42.54 48.47
CA ASN A 34 -55.65 -43.87 48.63
C ASN A 34 -56.60 -44.92 48.03
N ASP A 35 -56.15 -45.64 47.01
CA ASP A 35 -56.66 -46.98 46.74
C ASP A 35 -55.69 -48.05 47.27
N SER A 36 -56.23 -49.23 47.55
CA SER A 36 -55.56 -50.31 48.28
C SER A 36 -54.43 -51.02 47.52
N TYR A 37 -53.93 -50.43 46.42
CA TYR A 37 -52.83 -50.98 45.61
C TYR A 37 -51.68 -50.01 45.32
N GLY A 38 -51.65 -48.82 45.94
CA GLY A 38 -50.50 -47.91 45.87
C GLY A 38 -50.15 -47.50 44.44
N SER A 39 -51.16 -47.15 43.63
CA SER A 39 -50.99 -46.80 42.22
C SER A 39 -50.97 -45.27 42.01
N TYR A 40 -50.23 -44.82 41.00
CA TYR A 40 -49.90 -43.41 40.77
C TYR A 40 -50.61 -42.91 39.51
N ARG A 41 -51.20 -41.70 39.57
CA ARG A 41 -51.78 -41.00 38.41
C ARG A 41 -50.87 -39.85 37.97
N ILE A 42 -50.44 -39.85 36.72
CA ILE A 42 -50.00 -38.63 36.02
C ILE A 42 -51.26 -37.98 35.43
N THR A 43 -51.59 -36.75 35.82
CA THR A 43 -52.89 -36.14 35.48
C THR A 43 -52.96 -35.38 34.16
N SER A 44 -51.85 -35.04 33.48
CA SER A 44 -51.85 -34.63 32.06
C SER A 44 -50.47 -34.21 31.55
N CYS A 45 -50.18 -34.48 30.28
CA CYS A 45 -49.17 -33.75 29.48
C CYS A 45 -49.72 -33.41 28.10
N SER A 46 -49.58 -32.16 27.67
CA SER A 46 -50.05 -31.67 26.37
C SER A 46 -48.91 -31.56 25.36
N LEU A 47 -49.18 -31.98 24.13
CA LEU A 47 -48.33 -31.82 22.96
C LEU A 47 -48.72 -30.54 22.17
N ASN A 48 -47.79 -29.99 21.39
CA ASN A 48 -47.93 -28.72 20.64
C ASN A 48 -48.99 -28.69 19.52
N ASP A 49 -49.75 -29.77 19.30
CA ASP A 49 -50.85 -29.82 18.32
C ASP A 49 -52.26 -29.74 18.96
N GLY A 50 -52.34 -29.69 20.31
CA GLY A 50 -53.59 -29.52 21.05
C GLY A 50 -54.59 -30.67 20.97
N LYS A 51 -54.23 -31.85 20.43
CA LYS A 51 -55.21 -32.95 20.22
C LYS A 51 -54.80 -34.33 20.75
N SER A 52 -53.59 -34.49 21.28
CA SER A 52 -53.12 -35.80 21.76
C SER A 52 -52.70 -35.77 23.25
N THR A 53 -53.23 -36.70 24.05
CA THR A 53 -52.94 -36.88 25.49
C THR A 53 -52.41 -38.29 25.75
N ILE A 54 -51.31 -38.42 26.51
CA ILE A 54 -50.73 -39.72 26.90
C ILE A 54 -51.12 -40.02 28.36
N TYR A 55 -51.63 -41.23 28.61
CA TYR A 55 -51.91 -41.77 29.94
C TYR A 55 -50.98 -42.96 30.23
N GLY A 56 -50.39 -43.02 31.43
CA GLY A 56 -49.59 -44.16 31.88
C GLY A 56 -49.60 -44.31 33.40
N GLU A 57 -49.76 -45.54 33.89
CA GLU A 57 -50.01 -45.86 35.32
C GLU A 57 -48.78 -46.31 36.12
N ARG A 58 -47.66 -46.67 35.48
CA ARG A 58 -46.38 -47.00 36.15
C ARG A 58 -45.20 -46.69 35.24
N ALA A 59 -44.27 -45.85 35.68
CA ALA A 59 -43.02 -45.58 34.97
C ALA A 59 -41.86 -45.41 35.97
N VAL A 60 -40.73 -46.07 35.69
CA VAL A 60 -39.46 -45.88 36.42
C VAL A 60 -38.48 -45.23 35.45
N TYR A 61 -37.93 -44.09 35.85
CA TYR A 61 -37.03 -43.29 35.03
C TYR A 61 -35.61 -43.32 35.62
N ASP A 62 -34.66 -43.89 34.87
CA ASP A 62 -33.23 -43.78 35.20
C ASP A 62 -32.58 -42.65 34.39
N LEU A 63 -31.73 -41.86 35.03
CA LEU A 63 -30.98 -40.77 34.39
C LEU A 63 -29.82 -41.37 33.58
N TYR A 64 -29.92 -41.31 32.24
CA TYR A 64 -28.86 -41.74 31.33
C TYR A 64 -28.02 -40.54 30.86
N PRO A 65 -26.73 -40.71 30.49
CA PRO A 65 -25.93 -39.65 29.90
C PRO A 65 -26.58 -39.09 28.62
N GLY A 66 -26.59 -37.77 28.44
CA GLY A 66 -27.09 -37.12 27.22
C GLY A 66 -28.58 -36.79 27.20
N ASN A 67 -29.16 -36.36 28.32
CA ASN A 67 -30.55 -35.86 28.40
C ASN A 67 -31.62 -36.86 27.91
N SER A 68 -31.38 -38.16 28.12
CA SER A 68 -32.31 -39.22 27.76
C SER A 68 -32.78 -39.93 29.03
N TYR A 69 -34.08 -40.18 29.11
CA TYR A 69 -34.66 -41.02 30.16
C TYR A 69 -34.92 -42.42 29.63
N LYS A 70 -34.52 -43.42 30.41
CA LYS A 70 -34.85 -44.82 30.13
C LYS A 70 -36.22 -45.15 30.72
N LEU A 71 -37.20 -45.44 29.87
CA LEU A 71 -38.50 -45.97 30.29
C LEU A 71 -38.40 -47.50 30.37
N THR A 72 -38.44 -48.05 31.58
CA THR A 72 -38.26 -49.50 31.80
C THR A 72 -39.60 -50.26 31.83
N TYR A 73 -40.74 -49.60 32.05
CA TYR A 73 -42.07 -50.22 32.04
C TYR A 73 -43.16 -49.15 31.86
N GLY A 74 -44.26 -49.45 31.14
CA GLY A 74 -45.42 -48.54 30.99
C GLY A 74 -46.58 -49.12 30.18
N TYR A 75 -47.80 -48.63 30.42
CA TYR A 75 -49.01 -48.93 29.65
C TYR A 75 -49.45 -47.70 28.86
N PHE A 76 -49.89 -47.89 27.60
CA PHE A 76 -50.41 -46.82 26.75
C PHE A 76 -51.91 -47.00 26.51
N PHE A 77 -52.67 -45.93 26.61
CA PHE A 77 -54.10 -45.91 26.25
C PHE A 77 -54.30 -45.11 24.97
N THR A 78 -55.10 -45.64 24.04
CA THR A 78 -55.57 -44.87 22.87
C THR A 78 -56.75 -43.97 23.28
N PRO A 79 -57.05 -42.89 22.53
CA PRO A 79 -58.12 -41.94 22.87
C PRO A 79 -59.52 -42.57 23.02
N ASN A 80 -59.72 -43.79 22.52
CA ASN A 80 -61.00 -44.48 22.50
C ASN A 80 -61.15 -45.51 23.64
N GLY A 81 -60.21 -45.58 24.59
CA GLY A 81 -60.31 -46.45 25.76
C GLY A 81 -60.06 -47.94 25.53
N GLU A 82 -59.63 -48.35 24.33
CA GLU A 82 -59.22 -49.73 24.07
C GLU A 82 -57.80 -50.01 24.61
N ILE A 83 -57.70 -51.04 25.46
CA ILE A 83 -56.44 -51.54 26.02
C ILE A 83 -55.76 -52.42 24.97
N ASN A 84 -54.82 -51.86 24.22
CA ASN A 84 -53.84 -52.65 23.48
C ASN A 84 -52.59 -52.82 24.33
N GLY A 85 -52.58 -53.88 25.15
CA GLY A 85 -51.44 -54.25 25.97
C GLY A 85 -50.31 -54.80 25.09
N ILE A 86 -49.44 -53.92 24.57
CA ILE A 86 -48.15 -54.35 24.04
C ILE A 86 -47.24 -54.58 25.24
N ARG A 87 -46.94 -55.84 25.52
CA ARG A 87 -45.99 -56.26 26.56
C ARG A 87 -44.61 -56.45 25.93
N ASP A 88 -44.10 -55.42 25.25
CA ASP A 88 -42.75 -55.47 24.69
C ASP A 88 -41.75 -54.92 25.71
N SER A 89 -40.69 -55.70 25.92
CA SER A 89 -39.48 -55.35 26.66
C SER A 89 -38.63 -54.27 25.97
N ASP A 90 -39.24 -53.45 25.12
CA ASP A 90 -38.55 -52.46 24.33
C ASP A 90 -38.22 -51.25 25.20
N THR A 91 -36.92 -51.02 25.35
CA THR A 91 -36.41 -49.86 26.07
C THR A 91 -36.68 -48.62 25.21
N PHE A 92 -37.65 -47.81 25.62
CA PHE A 92 -37.91 -46.52 24.97
C PHE A 92 -37.00 -45.46 25.55
N TYR A 93 -36.19 -44.83 24.69
CA TYR A 93 -35.41 -43.65 25.03
C TYR A 93 -36.23 -42.41 24.70
N ILE A 94 -36.62 -41.65 25.73
CA ILE A 94 -37.28 -40.36 25.56
C ILE A 94 -36.22 -39.28 25.68
N GLN A 95 -35.99 -38.52 24.61
CA GLN A 95 -35.13 -37.33 24.68
C GLN A 95 -35.93 -36.16 25.28
N CYS A 96 -35.43 -35.60 26.38
CA CYS A 96 -36.01 -34.43 27.02
C CYS A 96 -35.02 -33.27 26.97
N GLN A 97 -35.43 -32.11 26.45
CA GLN A 97 -34.63 -30.89 26.53
C GLN A 97 -35.12 -30.04 27.71
N TYR A 98 -34.26 -29.78 28.69
CA TYR A 98 -34.57 -28.91 29.82
C TYR A 98 -34.45 -27.45 29.40
N LYS A 99 -35.34 -26.61 29.94
CA LYS A 99 -35.15 -25.15 29.88
C LYS A 99 -33.82 -24.82 30.55
N SER A 100 -32.90 -24.23 29.80
CA SER A 100 -31.59 -23.80 30.30
C SER A 100 -31.77 -22.81 31.45
N THR A 101 -30.80 -22.73 32.35
CA THR A 101 -30.69 -21.58 33.25
C THR A 101 -30.42 -20.31 32.44
N THR A 102 -30.91 -19.17 32.93
CA THR A 102 -30.77 -17.89 32.21
C THR A 102 -29.31 -17.45 32.28
N PRO A 103 -28.63 -17.22 31.14
CA PRO A 103 -27.25 -16.75 31.14
C PRO A 103 -27.16 -15.33 31.70
N SER A 104 -25.95 -14.91 32.06
CA SER A 104 -25.65 -13.51 32.39
C SER A 104 -24.50 -12.99 31.54
N ILE A 105 -24.52 -11.68 31.23
CA ILE A 105 -23.44 -10.97 30.53
C ILE A 105 -22.69 -10.13 31.56
N SER A 106 -21.37 -10.32 31.67
CA SER A 106 -20.51 -9.56 32.60
C SER A 106 -20.60 -8.05 32.41
N GLY A 107 -20.50 -7.26 33.49
CA GLY A 107 -20.55 -5.78 33.48
C GLY A 107 -21.92 -5.22 33.88
N VAL A 108 -22.16 -3.94 33.61
CA VAL A 108 -23.44 -3.26 33.85
C VAL A 108 -23.80 -2.34 32.69
N ASP A 109 -25.10 -2.04 32.53
CA ASP A 109 -25.55 -1.03 31.59
C ASP A 109 -25.04 0.35 32.04
N SER A 110 -24.36 1.07 31.15
CA SER A 110 -23.70 2.34 31.51
C SER A 110 -23.46 3.25 30.31
N SER A 111 -23.10 4.50 30.59
CA SER A 111 -22.57 5.41 29.57
C SER A 111 -21.05 5.24 29.46
N LEU A 112 -20.56 5.14 28.23
CA LEU A 112 -19.13 5.07 27.89
C LEU A 112 -18.51 6.47 27.69
N GLY A 113 -19.28 7.53 27.97
CA GLY A 113 -18.88 8.92 27.76
C GLY A 113 -18.88 9.31 26.28
N SER A 114 -17.99 10.22 25.92
CA SER A 114 -17.81 10.69 24.55
C SER A 114 -16.86 9.79 23.76
N LYS A 115 -17.18 9.51 22.49
CA LYS A 115 -16.35 8.74 21.56
C LYS A 115 -16.19 9.50 20.26
N SER A 116 -14.95 9.74 19.86
CA SER A 116 -14.62 10.30 18.54
C SER A 116 -14.19 9.22 17.54
N LYS A 117 -13.78 8.05 18.02
CA LYS A 117 -13.29 6.90 17.26
C LYS A 117 -13.93 5.60 17.76
N GLY A 118 -13.68 4.51 17.04
CA GLY A 118 -14.02 3.15 17.40
C GLY A 118 -13.47 2.74 18.77
N PHE A 119 -14.10 1.74 19.37
CA PHE A 119 -13.80 1.28 20.71
C PHE A 119 -14.19 -0.18 20.91
N ASP A 120 -13.57 -0.79 21.92
CA ASP A 120 -13.79 -2.19 22.26
C ASP A 120 -14.60 -2.33 23.55
N ILE A 121 -15.45 -3.36 23.59
CA ILE A 121 -16.17 -3.79 24.79
C ILE A 121 -15.91 -5.27 25.02
N ASN A 122 -15.26 -5.55 26.16
CA ASN A 122 -15.05 -6.90 26.63
C ASN A 122 -16.29 -7.41 27.38
N TYR A 123 -16.65 -8.67 27.14
CA TYR A 123 -17.75 -9.35 27.82
C TYR A 123 -17.46 -10.83 28.00
N THR A 124 -18.06 -11.41 29.03
CA THR A 124 -18.06 -12.85 29.32
C THR A 124 -19.50 -13.28 29.56
N ILE A 125 -19.88 -14.43 28.99
CA ILE A 125 -21.18 -15.04 29.27
C ILE A 125 -20.98 -16.07 30.37
N THR A 126 -21.72 -15.98 31.46
CA THR A 126 -21.73 -17.01 32.51
C THR A 126 -23.07 -17.74 32.51
N ASN A 127 -23.04 -19.05 32.70
CA ASN A 127 -24.22 -19.90 32.78
C ASN A 127 -23.88 -21.20 33.51
N GLU A 128 -24.82 -21.77 34.27
CA GLU A 128 -24.60 -23.08 34.88
C GLU A 128 -24.49 -24.18 33.82
N ASP A 129 -25.27 -24.06 32.74
CA ASP A 129 -25.32 -25.00 31.62
C ASP A 129 -24.29 -24.68 30.53
N SER A 130 -23.79 -25.72 29.86
CA SER A 130 -22.84 -25.58 28.76
C SER A 130 -23.59 -25.54 27.42
N TYR A 131 -23.72 -24.35 26.85
CA TYR A 131 -24.29 -24.13 25.51
C TYR A 131 -23.35 -23.27 24.67
N THR A 132 -23.51 -23.38 23.35
CA THR A 132 -23.02 -22.37 22.42
C THR A 132 -24.05 -21.24 22.33
N TYR A 133 -23.61 -20.02 22.51
CA TYR A 133 -24.41 -18.80 22.43
C TYR A 133 -24.14 -18.07 21.12
N THR A 134 -25.18 -17.52 20.52
CA THR A 134 -25.06 -16.55 19.44
C THR A 134 -25.13 -15.15 20.04
N VAL A 135 -24.06 -14.38 19.84
CA VAL A 135 -23.94 -12.99 20.28
C VAL A 135 -24.09 -12.09 19.07
N ARG A 136 -24.96 -11.08 19.18
CA ARG A 136 -25.20 -10.07 18.15
C ARG A 136 -24.96 -8.69 18.73
N ALA A 137 -24.17 -7.86 18.06
CA ALA A 137 -23.96 -6.48 18.45
C ALA A 137 -24.66 -5.51 17.50
N TYR A 138 -25.41 -4.58 18.09
CA TYR A 138 -26.17 -3.57 17.37
C TYR A 138 -25.69 -2.17 17.75
N LEU A 139 -25.54 -1.29 16.77
CA LEU A 139 -25.32 0.13 16.96
C LEU A 139 -26.56 0.87 16.47
N ASN A 140 -27.25 1.60 17.35
CA ASN A 140 -28.53 2.27 17.07
C ASN A 140 -29.54 1.32 16.36
N ASP A 141 -29.68 0.13 16.93
CA ASP A 141 -30.53 -0.97 16.44
C ASP A 141 -30.14 -1.56 15.07
N THR A 142 -29.01 -1.14 14.48
CA THR A 142 -28.44 -1.76 13.29
C THR A 142 -27.42 -2.83 13.68
N LEU A 143 -27.65 -4.07 13.25
CA LEU A 143 -26.72 -5.20 13.47
C LEU A 143 -25.42 -4.98 12.70
N PHE A 144 -24.27 -5.08 13.36
CA PHE A 144 -22.96 -4.96 12.71
C PHE A 144 -21.96 -6.08 13.03
N ASP A 145 -22.21 -6.89 14.07
CA ASP A 145 -21.36 -8.02 14.43
C ASP A 145 -22.21 -9.20 14.89
N THR A 146 -21.79 -10.42 14.55
CA THR A 146 -22.41 -11.67 15.01
C THR A 146 -21.33 -12.73 15.23
N LYS A 147 -21.31 -13.31 16.42
CA LYS A 147 -20.28 -14.28 16.84
C LYS A 147 -20.90 -15.44 17.59
N GLN A 148 -20.23 -16.60 17.54
CA GLN A 148 -20.50 -17.70 18.43
C GLN A 148 -19.60 -17.56 19.67
N ALA A 149 -20.18 -17.78 20.84
CA ALA A 149 -19.51 -17.69 22.13
C ALA A 149 -19.83 -18.91 22.99
N VAL A 150 -18.90 -19.29 23.86
CA VAL A 150 -19.13 -20.29 24.92
C VAL A 150 -19.00 -19.63 26.28
N LYS A 151 -19.58 -20.28 27.30
CA LYS A 151 -19.54 -19.72 28.66
C LYS A 151 -18.10 -19.59 29.20
N ASP A 152 -17.94 -18.69 30.17
CA ASP A 152 -16.72 -18.47 30.95
C ASP A 152 -15.48 -18.12 30.11
N THR A 153 -15.69 -17.71 28.86
CA THR A 153 -14.66 -17.22 27.94
C THR A 153 -14.88 -15.73 27.70
N GLN A 154 -13.82 -14.94 27.75
CA GLN A 154 -13.87 -13.50 27.47
C GLN A 154 -13.84 -13.27 25.96
N TYR A 155 -14.74 -12.42 25.48
CA TYR A 155 -14.86 -11.99 24.10
C TYR A 155 -14.86 -10.47 24.01
N THR A 156 -14.62 -9.97 22.80
CA THR A 156 -14.61 -8.53 22.51
C THR A 156 -15.54 -8.21 21.36
N ILE A 157 -16.40 -7.21 21.57
CA ILE A 157 -17.10 -6.49 20.49
C ILE A 157 -16.21 -5.31 20.11
N ASN A 158 -15.76 -5.29 18.85
CA ASN A 158 -15.02 -4.18 18.27
C ASN A 158 -16.00 -3.31 17.50
N VAL A 159 -16.22 -2.08 17.96
CA VAL A 159 -16.96 -1.05 17.20
C VAL A 159 -15.94 -0.32 16.34
N PRO A 160 -15.90 -0.55 15.01
CA PRO A 160 -14.89 0.04 14.15
C PRO A 160 -15.07 1.55 13.97
N ASP A 161 -13.96 2.23 13.69
CA ASP A 161 -13.88 3.65 13.37
C ASP A 161 -14.92 4.07 12.32
N SER A 162 -15.08 3.28 11.26
CA SER A 162 -16.01 3.57 10.15
C SER A 162 -17.46 3.71 10.61
N LEU A 163 -17.89 2.95 11.62
CA LEU A 163 -19.24 3.07 12.17
C LEU A 163 -19.36 4.32 13.04
N VAL A 164 -18.35 4.66 13.84
CA VAL A 164 -18.38 5.86 14.70
C VAL A 164 -18.30 7.14 13.87
N PHE A 165 -17.51 7.17 12.80
CA PHE A 165 -17.40 8.31 11.88
C PHE A 165 -18.67 8.55 11.05
N ALA A 166 -19.52 7.55 10.89
CA ALA A 166 -20.81 7.69 10.21
C ALA A 166 -21.91 8.32 11.08
N LEU A 167 -21.69 8.43 12.40
CA LEU A 167 -22.67 8.97 13.34
C LEU A 167 -22.69 10.50 13.28
N GLN A 168 -23.88 11.07 13.47
CA GLN A 168 -24.03 12.52 13.57
C GLN A 168 -23.33 13.05 14.83
N LEU A 169 -22.64 14.19 14.71
CA LEU A 169 -21.96 14.81 15.84
C LEU A 169 -22.93 15.15 16.99
N ASN A 170 -22.48 15.00 18.23
CA ASN A 170 -23.23 15.21 19.48
C ASN A 170 -24.49 14.34 19.63
N SER A 171 -24.67 13.33 18.79
CA SER A 171 -25.77 12.37 18.93
C SER A 171 -25.55 11.42 20.11
N ASN A 172 -26.65 11.05 20.78
CA ASN A 172 -26.68 9.97 21.75
C ASN A 172 -26.85 8.64 21.02
N ASN A 173 -25.86 7.77 21.14
CA ASN A 173 -25.80 6.49 20.44
C ASN A 173 -25.89 5.34 21.43
N LYS A 174 -26.45 4.21 20.98
CA LYS A 174 -26.66 3.00 21.78
C LYS A 174 -25.95 1.81 21.15
N LEU A 175 -25.09 1.16 21.92
CA LEU A 175 -24.54 -0.15 21.63
C LEU A 175 -25.34 -1.20 22.42
N LYS A 176 -25.91 -2.19 21.74
CA LYS A 176 -26.67 -3.28 22.35
C LYS A 176 -26.00 -4.61 22.01
N ILE A 177 -25.61 -5.36 23.04
CA ILE A 177 -25.14 -6.74 22.92
C ILE A 177 -26.32 -7.64 23.26
N GLU A 178 -26.81 -8.40 22.28
CA GLU A 178 -27.85 -9.42 22.41
C GLU A 178 -27.19 -10.79 22.47
N VAL A 179 -27.56 -11.60 23.47
CA VAL A 179 -27.11 -12.99 23.59
C VAL A 179 -28.34 -13.90 23.51
N THR A 180 -28.28 -14.87 22.59
CA THR A 180 -29.29 -15.92 22.42
C THR A 180 -28.62 -17.28 22.51
N GLY A 181 -29.29 -18.27 23.10
CA GLY A 181 -28.74 -19.61 23.29
C GLY A 181 -29.25 -20.24 24.58
N GLY A 182 -29.16 -21.57 24.67
CA GLY A 182 -29.84 -22.35 25.69
C GLY A 182 -31.30 -22.61 25.32
N TYR A 183 -31.74 -23.85 25.49
CA TYR A 183 -33.10 -24.25 25.14
C TYR A 183 -34.13 -23.52 26.02
N GLY A 184 -35.17 -22.94 25.43
CA GLY A 184 -36.26 -22.28 26.15
C GLY A 184 -35.92 -20.94 26.81
N ILE A 185 -34.78 -20.32 26.47
CA ILE A 185 -34.35 -19.02 26.99
C ILE A 185 -34.63 -17.90 25.98
N SER A 186 -35.20 -16.79 26.45
CA SER A 186 -35.34 -15.56 25.68
C SER A 186 -34.02 -14.81 25.59
N ALA A 187 -33.84 -13.98 24.58
CA ALA A 187 -32.66 -13.14 24.43
C ALA A 187 -32.40 -12.29 25.69
N ILE A 188 -31.14 -12.17 26.08
CA ILE A 188 -30.69 -11.27 27.14
C ILE A 188 -29.82 -10.17 26.55
N TYR A 189 -29.74 -9.03 27.25
CA TYR A 189 -29.14 -7.82 26.70
C TYR A 189 -28.14 -7.17 27.65
N ARG A 190 -27.16 -6.50 27.05
CA ARG A 190 -26.31 -5.50 27.70
C ARG A 190 -26.31 -4.25 26.85
N ASN A 191 -26.66 -3.11 27.44
CA ASN A 191 -26.73 -1.84 26.73
C ASN A 191 -25.67 -0.86 27.21
N TYR A 192 -25.02 -0.19 26.26
CA TYR A 192 -24.14 0.94 26.51
C TYR A 192 -24.62 2.15 25.73
N THR A 193 -24.40 3.34 26.27
CA THR A 193 -24.65 4.60 25.57
C THR A 193 -23.38 5.43 25.42
N PHE A 194 -23.26 6.23 24.37
CA PHE A 194 -22.15 7.16 24.20
C PHE A 194 -22.54 8.36 23.34
N ILE A 195 -21.83 9.47 23.51
CA ILE A 195 -22.01 10.68 22.69
C ILE A 195 -20.95 10.70 21.60
N LYS A 196 -21.33 10.91 20.33
CA LYS A 196 -20.35 11.12 19.26
C LYS A 196 -19.69 12.50 19.44
N SER A 197 -18.38 12.53 19.64
CA SER A 197 -17.58 13.76 19.72
C SER A 197 -16.74 13.99 18.47
N ASN A 198 -16.32 15.24 18.25
CA ASN A 198 -15.59 15.65 17.06
C ASN A 198 -14.12 15.18 17.09
N ASN A 199 -13.54 14.88 15.93
CA ASN A 199 -12.09 14.76 15.77
C ASN A 199 -11.53 16.10 15.28
N PRO A 200 -10.38 16.56 15.80
CA PRO A 200 -9.72 17.74 15.26
C PRO A 200 -9.18 17.45 13.84
N PRO A 201 -9.02 18.49 13.01
CA PRO A 201 -8.30 18.36 11.76
C PRO A 201 -6.83 18.03 12.02
N THR A 202 -6.15 17.49 11.01
CA THR A 202 -4.74 17.12 11.04
C THR A 202 -4.00 17.80 9.90
N ILE A 203 -2.73 18.17 10.16
CA ILE A 203 -1.81 18.74 9.18
C ILE A 203 -0.55 17.88 9.17
N SER A 204 -0.10 17.47 7.99
CA SER A 204 1.12 16.69 7.81
C SER A 204 2.38 17.37 8.38
N GLY A 205 3.47 16.61 8.47
CA GLY A 205 4.76 17.11 8.97
C GLY A 205 4.80 17.29 10.48
N ILE A 206 5.85 17.95 10.95
CA ILE A 206 6.09 18.30 12.36
C ILE A 206 6.42 19.78 12.47
N ASN A 207 6.38 20.34 13.68
CA ASN A 207 6.91 21.68 13.89
C ASN A 207 8.44 21.59 13.85
N GLU A 208 9.07 22.34 12.97
CA GLU A 208 10.52 22.27 12.77
C GLU A 208 11.12 23.60 12.30
N ASP A 209 12.42 23.73 12.51
CA ASP A 209 13.25 24.75 11.88
C ASP A 209 13.73 24.21 10.52
N ILE A 210 13.30 24.86 9.44
CA ILE A 210 13.68 24.51 8.07
C ILE A 210 14.97 25.21 7.62
N GLY A 211 15.67 25.86 8.56
CA GLY A 211 17.01 26.40 8.44
C GLY A 211 17.06 27.78 7.78
N ASN A 212 18.22 28.08 7.20
CA ASN A 212 18.47 29.38 6.57
C ASN A 212 17.79 29.49 5.21
N LYS A 213 17.28 30.68 4.89
CA LYS A 213 16.67 31.02 3.60
C LYS A 213 17.16 32.38 3.12
N SER A 214 17.77 32.41 1.93
CA SER A 214 18.21 33.63 1.24
C SER A 214 17.42 33.94 -0.02
N ARG A 215 16.52 33.04 -0.42
CA ARG A 215 15.65 33.12 -1.59
C ARG A 215 14.31 32.48 -1.29
N GLY A 216 13.35 32.70 -2.18
CA GLY A 216 12.06 32.04 -2.20
C GLY A 216 12.16 30.52 -2.21
N PHE A 217 11.16 29.87 -1.64
CA PHE A 217 11.09 28.42 -1.48
C PHE A 217 9.63 27.97 -1.40
N SER A 218 9.40 26.66 -1.49
CA SER A 218 8.07 26.08 -1.33
C SER A 218 7.99 25.10 -0.17
N LEU A 219 6.80 24.95 0.38
CA LEU A 219 6.46 24.00 1.42
C LEU A 219 5.25 23.18 1.01
N LYS A 220 5.34 21.87 1.19
CA LYS A 220 4.25 20.94 0.89
C LYS A 220 3.53 20.54 2.18
N TYR A 221 2.20 20.51 2.13
CA TYR A 221 1.38 20.10 3.27
C TYR A 221 0.12 19.37 2.82
N ILE A 222 -0.42 18.52 3.68
CA ILE A 222 -1.70 17.83 3.52
C ILE A 222 -2.54 18.15 4.75
N VAL A 223 -3.80 18.52 4.50
CA VAL A 223 -4.82 18.68 5.55
C VAL A 223 -5.82 17.54 5.44
N ASN A 224 -6.21 16.97 6.58
CA ASN A 224 -7.21 15.92 6.66
C ASN A 224 -8.10 16.08 7.89
N ASP A 225 -9.30 15.51 7.83
CA ASP A 225 -10.19 15.34 8.98
C ASP A 225 -10.78 13.92 8.96
N LEU A 226 -10.83 13.27 10.12
CA LEU A 226 -11.36 11.92 10.25
C LEU A 226 -12.90 11.90 10.18
N ASP A 227 -13.54 13.02 10.51
CA ASP A 227 -14.97 13.19 10.33
C ASP A 227 -15.23 13.62 8.87
N TYR A 228 -15.52 12.65 8.00
CA TYR A 228 -15.57 12.88 6.55
C TYR A 228 -16.58 13.94 6.10
N GLN A 229 -17.63 14.18 6.88
CA GLN A 229 -18.65 15.20 6.62
C GLN A 229 -18.18 16.62 6.98
N ASP A 230 -17.11 16.75 7.77
CA ASP A 230 -16.59 18.05 8.17
C ASP A 230 -15.89 18.75 7.00
N THR A 231 -16.06 20.06 6.97
CA THR A 231 -15.33 20.96 6.06
C THR A 231 -14.22 21.64 6.84
N VAL A 232 -13.06 21.82 6.21
CA VAL A 232 -11.89 22.40 6.88
C VAL A 232 -11.46 23.66 6.13
N ASN A 233 -11.32 24.76 6.85
CA ASN A 233 -10.75 26.00 6.34
C ASN A 233 -9.28 26.10 6.74
N VAL A 234 -8.43 26.64 5.86
CA VAL A 234 -7.00 26.81 6.12
C VAL A 234 -6.62 28.28 6.01
N THR A 235 -5.92 28.78 7.03
CA THR A 235 -5.28 30.09 7.01
C THR A 235 -3.77 29.90 7.11
N ILE A 236 -3.03 30.45 6.16
CA ILE A 236 -1.56 30.43 6.17
C ILE A 236 -1.05 31.82 6.49
N LYS A 237 -0.10 31.92 7.42
CA LYS A 237 0.54 33.18 7.81
C LYS A 237 2.05 33.09 7.71
N LEU A 238 2.68 34.20 7.30
CA LEU A 238 4.09 34.48 7.52
C LEU A 238 4.19 35.55 8.61
N ASN A 239 4.73 35.17 9.76
CA ASN A 239 4.68 35.91 11.01
C ASN A 239 3.21 36.30 11.33
N SER A 240 2.90 37.59 11.29
CA SER A 240 1.53 38.10 11.52
C SER A 240 0.74 38.34 10.24
N ILE A 241 1.37 38.23 9.06
CA ILE A 241 0.76 38.53 7.76
C ILE A 241 0.07 37.28 7.24
N ILE A 242 -1.19 37.40 6.83
CA ILE A 242 -1.92 36.32 6.16
C ILE A 242 -1.47 36.25 4.70
N LEU A 243 -1.02 35.07 4.27
CA LEU A 243 -0.64 34.78 2.89
C LEU A 243 -1.84 34.23 2.11
N GLU A 244 -2.52 33.24 2.68
CA GLU A 244 -3.61 32.52 2.03
C GLU A 244 -4.74 32.25 3.02
N ASN A 245 -5.98 32.31 2.51
CA ASN A 245 -7.18 31.82 3.18
C ASN A 245 -7.93 30.91 2.21
N ILE A 246 -7.94 29.61 2.51
CA ILE A 246 -8.59 28.58 1.70
C ILE A 246 -9.84 28.12 2.43
N THR A 247 -10.99 28.37 1.83
CA THR A 247 -12.27 27.86 2.34
C THR A 247 -12.54 26.46 1.82
N ASN A 248 -12.94 25.55 2.70
CA ASN A 248 -13.26 24.15 2.39
C ASN A 248 -12.17 23.47 1.55
N ILE A 249 -10.98 23.34 2.14
CA ILE A 249 -9.83 22.72 1.49
C ILE A 249 -10.14 21.26 1.13
N GLU A 250 -9.67 20.84 -0.05
CA GLU A 250 -9.74 19.44 -0.45
C GLU A 250 -8.85 18.60 0.47
N LYS A 251 -9.49 17.80 1.35
CA LYS A 251 -8.83 16.91 2.31
C LYS A 251 -8.03 15.81 1.62
N ASN A 252 -6.98 15.32 2.28
CA ASN A 252 -6.11 14.23 1.80
C ASN A 252 -5.43 14.48 0.43
N ARG A 253 -5.19 15.75 0.09
CA ARG A 253 -4.37 16.14 -1.06
C ARG A 253 -3.18 16.95 -0.64
N GLU A 254 -2.06 16.71 -1.33
CA GLU A 254 -0.88 17.55 -1.22
C GLU A 254 -1.18 18.93 -1.82
N LYS A 255 -0.84 19.97 -1.05
CA LYS A 255 -0.89 21.37 -1.44
C LYS A 255 0.51 21.95 -1.27
N GLU A 256 0.80 22.99 -2.05
CA GLU A 256 2.10 23.65 -2.05
C GLU A 256 1.90 25.14 -1.75
N LEU A 257 2.57 25.61 -0.70
CA LEU A 257 2.74 27.02 -0.40
C LEU A 257 4.02 27.50 -1.09
N ILE A 258 3.92 28.52 -1.93
CA ILE A 258 5.07 29.12 -2.61
C ILE A 258 5.36 30.48 -1.97
N LEU A 259 6.54 30.61 -1.36
CA LEU A 259 7.09 31.88 -0.91
C LEU A 259 8.06 32.39 -1.98
N THR A 260 7.64 33.42 -2.72
CA THR A 260 8.49 34.08 -3.72
C THR A 260 9.63 34.87 -3.10
N ASP A 261 10.62 35.26 -3.92
CA ASP A 261 11.73 36.12 -3.47
C ASP A 261 11.20 37.41 -2.80
N ASP A 262 10.10 38.01 -3.29
CA ASP A 262 9.50 39.21 -2.73
C ASP A 262 9.09 39.06 -1.25
N TYR A 263 8.51 37.91 -0.87
CA TYR A 263 8.16 37.66 0.54
C TYR A 263 9.39 37.54 1.43
N ILE A 264 10.47 36.97 0.90
CA ILE A 264 11.71 36.73 1.63
C ILE A 264 12.53 38.03 1.74
N LEU A 265 12.52 38.88 0.71
CA LEU A 265 13.18 40.18 0.67
C LEU A 265 12.50 41.22 1.56
N ALA A 266 11.20 41.08 1.83
CA ALA A 266 10.49 41.95 2.76
C ALA A 266 10.86 41.71 4.25
N LEU A 267 11.56 40.62 4.56
CA LEU A 267 11.96 40.26 5.92
C LEU A 267 13.34 40.82 6.26
N PRO A 268 13.59 41.28 7.51
CA PRO A 268 14.92 41.72 7.91
C PRO A 268 15.96 40.59 7.83
N ILE A 269 17.18 40.91 7.42
CA ILE A 269 18.31 39.98 7.45
C ILE A 269 18.59 39.54 8.90
N ASP A 270 18.97 38.27 9.07
CA ASP A 270 19.22 37.58 10.34
C ASP A 270 18.00 37.45 11.27
N SER A 271 16.79 37.72 10.77
CA SER A 271 15.56 37.51 11.52
C SER A 271 15.09 36.06 11.49
N THR A 272 14.61 35.55 12.62
CA THR A 272 13.84 34.30 12.69
C THR A 272 12.37 34.58 12.35
N ASN A 273 11.82 33.81 11.42
CA ASN A 273 10.48 33.99 10.88
C ASN A 273 9.68 32.70 10.99
N ASN A 274 8.36 32.85 11.15
CA ASN A 274 7.45 31.73 11.38
C ASN A 274 6.43 31.64 10.25
N ILE A 275 6.24 30.45 9.71
CA ILE A 275 5.12 30.12 8.83
C ILE A 275 4.13 29.29 9.64
N SER A 276 2.90 29.77 9.76
CA SER A 276 1.83 29.06 10.47
C SER A 276 0.74 28.63 9.51
N ILE A 277 0.53 27.33 9.39
CA ILE A 277 -0.60 26.73 8.68
C ILE A 277 -1.65 26.35 9.72
N ILE A 278 -2.80 26.99 9.68
CA ILE A 278 -3.87 26.84 10.66
C ILE A 278 -5.05 26.18 9.96
N ALA A 279 -5.37 24.94 10.30
CA ALA A 279 -6.54 24.22 9.81
C ALA A 279 -7.65 24.27 10.86
N THR A 280 -8.85 24.69 10.48
CA THR A 280 -10.01 24.83 11.36
C THR A 280 -11.21 24.11 10.75
N ASP A 281 -11.78 23.16 11.48
CA ASP A 281 -13.00 22.49 11.04
C ASP A 281 -14.25 23.38 11.23
N ASN A 282 -15.39 22.96 10.67
CA ASN A 282 -16.68 23.65 10.82
C ASN A 282 -17.29 23.52 12.23
N ASN A 283 -16.67 22.77 13.13
CA ASN A 283 -17.04 22.65 14.54
C ASN A 283 -16.20 23.60 15.43
N GLY A 284 -15.28 24.37 14.84
CA GLY A 284 -14.48 25.39 15.50
C GLY A 284 -13.19 24.88 16.14
N ILE A 285 -12.80 23.62 15.92
CA ILE A 285 -11.53 23.09 16.41
C ILE A 285 -10.43 23.41 15.42
N SER A 286 -9.35 24.00 15.91
CA SER A 286 -8.20 24.38 15.10
C SER A 286 -6.93 23.63 15.51
N ILE A 287 -6.12 23.27 14.52
CA ILE A 287 -4.74 22.79 14.69
C ILE A 287 -3.80 23.68 13.91
N THR A 288 -2.62 23.95 14.47
CA THR A 288 -1.58 24.77 13.84
C THR A 288 -0.30 23.98 13.64
N ARG A 289 0.23 24.02 12.41
CA ARG A 289 1.58 23.56 12.06
C ARG A 289 2.47 24.78 11.88
N THR A 290 3.62 24.79 12.55
CA THR A 290 4.56 25.92 12.51
C THR A 290 5.91 25.48 11.95
N TYR A 291 6.38 26.17 10.91
CA TYR A 291 7.73 26.06 10.40
C TYR A 291 8.49 27.34 10.73
N THR A 292 9.71 27.22 11.23
CA THR A 292 10.56 28.38 11.54
C THR A 292 11.75 28.42 10.57
N PHE A 293 12.22 29.59 10.20
CA PHE A 293 13.40 29.74 9.36
C PHE A 293 14.12 31.05 9.66
N THR A 294 15.43 31.10 9.42
CA THR A 294 16.21 32.34 9.56
C THR A 294 16.45 32.95 8.18
N ARG A 295 16.12 34.24 8.03
CA ARG A 295 16.44 34.99 6.81
C ARG A 295 17.94 35.27 6.79
N THR A 296 18.64 34.87 5.74
CA THR A 296 20.09 35.11 5.58
C THR A 296 20.37 35.85 4.29
N ASN A 297 21.34 36.77 4.25
CA ASN A 297 21.72 37.53 3.05
C ASN A 297 22.04 36.66 1.83
N ASN A 298 21.66 37.12 0.63
CA ASN A 298 22.08 36.57 -0.64
C ASN A 298 23.37 37.26 -1.09
N LEU A 299 24.45 36.50 -1.28
CA LEU A 299 25.72 37.10 -1.72
C LEU A 299 25.60 37.65 -3.16
N PRO A 300 26.38 38.68 -3.52
CA PRO A 300 26.32 39.27 -4.85
C PRO A 300 26.81 38.27 -5.90
N THR A 301 26.30 38.36 -7.12
CA THR A 301 26.72 37.53 -8.25
C THR A 301 27.45 38.38 -9.28
N ILE A 302 28.64 37.93 -9.68
CA ILE A 302 29.48 38.57 -10.71
C ILE A 302 29.35 37.76 -12.00
N LYS A 303 28.83 38.39 -13.06
CA LYS A 303 28.73 37.80 -14.39
C LYS A 303 29.71 38.48 -15.35
N LEU A 304 30.46 37.67 -16.10
CA LEU A 304 31.38 38.15 -17.14
C LEU A 304 30.65 38.21 -18.48
N ASN A 305 30.84 39.31 -19.20
CA ASN A 305 30.23 39.53 -20.52
C ASN A 305 31.27 39.52 -21.65
N GLU A 306 32.51 39.94 -21.38
CA GLU A 306 33.61 39.93 -22.36
C GLU A 306 34.95 39.77 -21.62
N ILE A 307 35.83 38.93 -22.16
CA ILE A 307 37.22 38.80 -21.71
C ILE A 307 38.08 38.92 -22.96
N SER A 308 39.11 39.78 -22.93
CA SER A 308 40.07 39.93 -24.01
C SER A 308 41.49 40.06 -23.46
N THR A 309 42.48 40.30 -24.33
CA THR A 309 43.88 40.48 -23.92
C THR A 309 44.15 41.81 -23.21
N ASN A 310 43.20 42.76 -23.22
CA ASN A 310 43.39 44.12 -22.67
C ASN A 310 42.21 44.66 -21.86
N LYS A 311 41.12 43.92 -21.71
CA LYS A 311 39.97 44.34 -20.89
C LYS A 311 39.12 43.16 -20.44
N VAL A 312 38.34 43.40 -19.39
CA VAL A 312 37.25 42.54 -18.94
C VAL A 312 35.98 43.38 -18.80
N LYS A 313 34.85 42.88 -19.32
CA LYS A 313 33.52 43.42 -19.07
C LYS A 313 32.73 42.51 -18.15
N TYR A 314 32.06 43.11 -17.18
CA TYR A 314 31.31 42.38 -16.17
C TYR A 314 30.12 43.18 -15.65
N ILE A 315 29.14 42.49 -15.10
CA ILE A 315 28.01 43.07 -14.37
C ILE A 315 27.89 42.37 -13.01
N VAL A 316 27.57 43.16 -11.99
CA VAL A 316 27.30 42.64 -10.65
C VAL A 316 25.81 42.79 -10.36
N SER A 317 25.22 41.72 -9.85
CA SER A 317 23.84 41.67 -9.41
C SER A 317 23.79 41.27 -7.95
N ASP A 318 22.78 41.75 -7.24
CA ASP A 318 22.57 41.46 -5.83
C ASP A 318 21.07 41.43 -5.58
N LEU A 319 20.57 40.29 -5.12
CA LEU A 319 19.14 40.09 -4.92
C LEU A 319 18.60 41.00 -3.80
N ASP A 320 19.41 41.25 -2.77
CA ASP A 320 19.08 42.09 -1.63
C ASP A 320 19.18 43.60 -1.94
N SER A 321 19.66 43.95 -3.13
CA SER A 321 19.81 45.34 -3.60
C SER A 321 20.61 46.22 -2.63
N ASN A 322 21.55 45.62 -1.90
CA ASN A 322 22.36 46.25 -0.85
C ASN A 322 23.87 46.23 -1.16
N LEU A 323 24.21 46.19 -2.46
CA LEU A 323 25.58 46.17 -2.95
C LEU A 323 26.29 47.46 -2.53
N ASN A 324 27.46 47.34 -1.91
CA ASN A 324 28.19 48.45 -1.28
C ASN A 324 29.38 48.91 -2.14
N LYS A 325 30.20 47.97 -2.60
CA LYS A 325 31.36 48.29 -3.45
C LYS A 325 31.78 47.15 -4.35
N ILE A 326 32.51 47.48 -5.40
CA ILE A 326 33.22 46.54 -6.26
C ILE A 326 34.70 46.93 -6.29
N GLU A 327 35.59 45.96 -6.09
CA GLU A 327 37.04 46.15 -6.13
C GLU A 327 37.65 45.27 -7.22
N VAL A 328 38.52 45.85 -8.05
CA VAL A 328 39.22 45.14 -9.12
C VAL A 328 40.71 45.12 -8.81
N PHE A 329 41.30 43.93 -8.85
CA PHE A 329 42.72 43.71 -8.63
C PHE A 329 43.35 43.10 -9.88
N LEU A 330 44.59 43.49 -10.17
CA LEU A 330 45.46 42.83 -11.15
C LEU A 330 46.67 42.29 -10.40
N ASP A 331 46.89 40.98 -10.48
CA ASP A 331 47.94 40.24 -9.77
C ASP A 331 47.98 40.55 -8.26
N ASN A 332 46.79 40.48 -7.63
CA ASN A 332 46.54 40.82 -6.24
C ASN A 332 46.83 42.28 -5.83
N VAL A 333 47.17 43.17 -6.77
CA VAL A 333 47.29 44.61 -6.53
C VAL A 333 45.96 45.30 -6.82
N LEU A 334 45.41 46.05 -5.87
CA LEU A 334 44.17 46.81 -6.05
C LEU A 334 44.35 47.88 -7.13
N LYS A 335 43.40 47.99 -8.06
CA LYS A 335 43.44 48.91 -9.20
C LYS A 335 42.25 49.87 -9.22
N GLU A 336 41.05 49.36 -8.97
CA GLU A 336 39.83 50.17 -8.94
C GLU A 336 38.97 49.82 -7.73
N THR A 337 38.33 50.82 -7.15
CA THR A 337 37.25 50.68 -6.18
C THR A 337 36.06 51.50 -6.68
N ILE A 338 34.94 50.83 -6.94
CA ILE A 338 33.71 51.42 -7.48
C ILE A 338 32.68 51.43 -6.35
N THR A 339 32.05 52.58 -6.12
CA THR A 339 31.03 52.79 -5.09
C THR A 339 29.72 53.38 -5.64
N THR A 340 29.66 53.70 -6.93
CA THR A 340 28.47 54.24 -7.61
C THR A 340 28.12 53.40 -8.83
N ASP A 341 26.85 53.49 -9.25
CA ASP A 341 26.32 52.80 -10.44
C ASP A 341 26.61 51.29 -10.44
N LEU A 342 26.63 50.65 -9.26
CA LEU A 342 27.20 49.31 -9.04
C LEU A 342 26.52 48.20 -9.87
N TYR A 343 25.27 48.42 -10.28
CA TYR A 343 24.46 47.48 -11.07
C TYR A 343 24.58 47.66 -12.59
N LEU A 344 25.34 48.66 -13.06
CA LEU A 344 25.60 48.84 -14.49
C LEU A 344 26.81 48.00 -14.93
N GLU A 345 26.84 47.61 -16.21
CA GLU A 345 28.01 46.95 -16.80
C GLU A 345 29.26 47.81 -16.62
N LYS A 346 30.35 47.17 -16.18
CA LYS A 346 31.66 47.77 -15.96
C LYS A 346 32.65 47.21 -16.96
N THR A 347 33.59 48.05 -17.38
CA THR A 347 34.73 47.65 -18.21
C THR A 347 36.00 48.01 -17.45
N TYR A 348 36.80 47.02 -17.10
CA TYR A 348 38.15 47.23 -16.58
C TYR A 348 39.16 47.03 -17.71
N ASN A 349 39.91 48.08 -18.05
CA ASN A 349 40.96 48.02 -19.06
C ASN A 349 42.33 47.85 -18.38
N TYR A 350 43.21 47.03 -18.94
CA TYR A 350 44.54 46.78 -18.41
C TYR A 350 45.59 46.65 -19.51
N THR A 351 46.86 46.77 -19.12
CA THR A 351 48.02 46.51 -19.97
C THR A 351 48.94 45.52 -19.26
N LEU A 352 49.38 44.50 -19.99
CA LEU A 352 50.25 43.44 -19.49
C LEU A 352 51.69 43.66 -19.99
N ASN A 353 52.64 43.63 -19.08
CA ASN A 353 54.05 43.94 -19.38
C ASN A 353 54.75 42.78 -20.08
N ASP A 354 54.35 41.56 -19.77
CA ASP A 354 54.89 40.33 -20.33
C ASP A 354 53.75 39.42 -20.84
N SER A 355 54.13 38.26 -21.35
CA SER A 355 53.19 37.27 -21.93
C SER A 355 52.80 36.18 -20.94
N ALA A 356 53.18 36.29 -19.67
CA ALA A 356 52.77 35.35 -18.63
C ALA A 356 51.25 35.43 -18.38
N ILE A 357 50.74 34.46 -17.62
CA ILE A 357 49.36 34.48 -17.16
C ILE A 357 49.29 35.41 -15.96
N HIS A 358 48.45 36.43 -16.07
CA HIS A 358 48.09 37.37 -15.02
C HIS A 358 46.68 37.05 -14.51
N THR A 359 46.34 37.55 -13.33
CA THR A 359 45.02 37.35 -12.73
C THR A 359 44.30 38.67 -12.51
N VAL A 360 43.13 38.82 -13.11
CA VAL A 360 42.15 39.85 -12.73
C VAL A 360 41.22 39.25 -11.69
N LYS A 361 41.12 39.88 -10.52
CA LYS A 361 40.18 39.50 -9.46
C LYS A 361 39.15 40.59 -9.27
N ILE A 362 37.88 40.23 -9.40
CA ILE A 362 36.76 41.11 -9.11
C ILE A 362 36.18 40.68 -7.77
N LYS A 363 36.09 41.62 -6.82
CA LYS A 363 35.42 41.43 -5.54
C LYS A 363 34.19 42.31 -5.49
N ALA A 364 33.02 41.72 -5.32
CA ALA A 364 31.78 42.43 -5.02
C ALA A 364 31.49 42.29 -3.53
N THR A 365 31.19 43.38 -2.85
CA THR A 365 30.89 43.40 -1.42
C THR A 365 29.55 44.08 -1.23
N ASP A 366 28.61 43.39 -0.60
CA ASP A 366 27.35 43.98 -0.13
C ASP A 366 27.48 44.41 1.34
N MET A 367 26.37 44.77 1.97
CA MET A 367 26.35 45.20 3.38
C MET A 367 26.62 44.07 4.39
N HIS A 368 26.53 42.80 3.99
CA HIS A 368 26.55 41.61 4.86
C HIS A 368 27.52 40.50 4.39
N GLY A 369 28.21 40.64 3.26
CA GLY A 369 29.01 39.59 2.64
C GLY A 369 29.81 40.00 1.41
N LEU A 370 30.56 39.05 0.85
CA LEU A 370 31.42 39.27 -0.31
C LEU A 370 31.39 38.08 -1.29
N SER A 371 31.54 38.39 -2.57
CA SER A 371 31.74 37.43 -3.65
C SER A 371 32.98 37.79 -4.47
N GLU A 372 33.72 36.78 -4.91
CA GLU A 372 34.93 36.96 -5.73
C GLU A 372 34.84 36.16 -7.04
N LYS A 373 35.35 36.75 -8.13
CA LYS A 373 35.60 36.04 -9.40
C LYS A 373 37.05 36.26 -9.80
N LEU A 374 37.77 35.15 -10.03
CA LEU A 374 39.12 35.14 -10.56
C LEU A 374 39.07 34.91 -12.07
N ILE A 375 39.90 35.63 -12.81
CA ILE A 375 39.92 35.64 -14.27
C ILE A 375 41.38 35.57 -14.72
N SER A 376 41.71 34.54 -15.48
CA SER A 376 43.05 34.36 -16.05
C SER A 376 43.16 35.13 -17.36
N VAL A 377 44.17 35.99 -17.49
CA VAL A 377 44.38 36.83 -18.68
C VAL A 377 45.85 36.79 -19.11
N SER A 378 46.12 36.90 -20.42
CA SER A 378 47.48 37.01 -20.96
C SER A 378 47.50 37.98 -22.14
N LYS A 379 48.68 38.51 -22.43
CA LYS A 379 48.92 39.51 -23.48
C LYS A 379 48.69 38.97 -24.88
N GLU A 380 49.03 37.70 -25.10
CA GLU A 380 49.07 37.09 -26.43
C GLU A 380 47.87 36.18 -26.72
N ILE A 381 47.39 35.48 -25.68
CA ILE A 381 46.31 34.52 -25.81
C ILE A 381 45.31 34.74 -24.68
N GLN A 382 44.03 34.48 -24.95
CA GLN A 382 43.01 34.42 -23.92
C GLN A 382 43.06 33.04 -23.26
N PRO A 383 43.47 32.92 -21.98
CA PRO A 383 43.48 31.64 -21.29
C PRO A 383 42.04 31.12 -21.13
N PRO A 384 41.82 29.80 -21.17
CA PRO A 384 40.55 29.21 -20.77
C PRO A 384 40.23 29.58 -19.32
N GLN A 385 38.95 29.79 -19.03
CA GLN A 385 38.44 29.99 -17.66
C GLN A 385 37.93 28.64 -17.10
N ASP A 386 37.70 28.56 -15.79
CA ASP A 386 37.24 27.33 -15.13
C ASP A 386 35.90 26.79 -15.68
N ASP A 387 35.09 27.68 -16.28
CA ASP A 387 33.79 27.40 -16.88
C ASP A 387 33.80 27.43 -18.42
N SER A 388 34.98 27.44 -19.06
CA SER A 388 35.08 27.56 -20.52
C SER A 388 34.47 26.38 -21.27
N SER A 389 33.70 26.70 -22.32
CA SER A 389 33.10 25.69 -23.20
C SER A 389 34.14 25.08 -24.16
N LEU A 390 33.82 23.92 -24.76
CA LEU A 390 34.70 23.27 -25.74
C LEU A 390 35.02 24.20 -26.93
N GLN A 391 34.03 24.98 -27.39
CA GLN A 391 34.21 25.94 -28.49
C GLN A 391 35.18 27.06 -28.12
N GLU A 392 35.13 27.55 -26.87
CA GLU A 392 36.08 28.56 -26.38
C GLU A 392 37.48 28.00 -26.29
N ILE A 393 37.62 26.75 -25.82
CA ILE A 393 38.91 26.05 -25.76
C ILE A 393 39.49 25.87 -27.19
N GLU A 394 38.68 25.43 -28.15
CA GLU A 394 39.08 25.28 -29.55
C GLU A 394 39.54 26.61 -30.17
N SER A 395 38.82 27.70 -29.89
CA SER A 395 39.18 29.05 -30.32
C SER A 395 40.53 29.50 -29.74
N THR A 396 40.75 29.26 -28.43
CA THR A 396 42.02 29.55 -27.77
C THR A 396 43.16 28.74 -28.38
N VAL A 397 42.96 27.45 -28.66
CA VAL A 397 43.96 26.58 -29.32
C VAL A 397 44.27 27.05 -30.73
N SER A 398 43.26 27.46 -31.50
CA SER A 398 43.45 28.03 -32.83
C SER A 398 44.29 29.32 -32.79
N THR A 399 44.04 30.18 -31.79
CA THR A 399 44.80 31.41 -31.58
C THR A 399 46.26 31.11 -31.20
N MET A 400 46.50 30.13 -30.34
CA MET A 400 47.86 29.64 -30.03
C MET A 400 48.60 29.16 -31.28
N LYS A 401 47.93 28.35 -32.11
CA LYS A 401 48.49 27.86 -33.38
C LYS A 401 48.90 29.01 -34.30
N ASN A 402 48.03 30.00 -34.49
CA ASN A 402 48.32 31.16 -35.35
C ASN A 402 49.48 32.01 -34.80
N THR A 403 49.52 32.21 -33.48
CA THR A 403 50.61 32.95 -32.81
C THR A 403 51.96 32.26 -33.02
N PHE A 404 51.99 30.93 -32.93
CA PHE A 404 53.20 30.14 -33.21
C PHE A 404 53.64 30.25 -34.68
N ILE A 405 52.70 30.17 -35.64
CA ILE A 405 52.97 30.33 -37.07
C ILE A 405 53.55 31.71 -37.39
N ASN A 406 52.98 32.77 -36.80
CA ASN A 406 53.46 34.14 -36.98
C ASN A 406 54.87 34.33 -36.41
N SER A 407 55.12 33.77 -35.23
CA SER A 407 56.44 33.78 -34.60
C SER A 407 57.49 33.07 -35.44
N LYS A 408 57.17 31.89 -35.98
CA LYS A 408 58.04 31.16 -36.92
C LYS A 408 58.37 32.01 -38.15
N THR A 409 57.36 32.62 -38.76
CA THR A 409 57.54 33.50 -39.94
C THR A 409 58.43 34.70 -39.60
N HIS A 410 58.25 35.34 -38.45
CA HIS A 410 59.07 36.47 -38.01
C HIS A 410 60.54 36.07 -37.81
N ILE A 411 60.78 34.91 -37.18
CA ILE A 411 62.13 34.38 -36.98
C ILE A 411 62.79 34.11 -38.33
N ILE A 412 62.11 33.40 -39.25
CA ILE A 412 62.61 33.13 -40.60
C ILE A 412 62.99 34.45 -41.31
N ASN A 413 62.09 35.45 -41.29
CA ASN A 413 62.35 36.74 -41.93
C ASN A 413 63.58 37.45 -41.33
N LYS A 414 63.75 37.43 -39.99
CA LYS A 414 64.94 38.01 -39.35
C LYS A 414 66.24 37.26 -39.67
N LEU A 415 66.18 35.93 -39.82
CA LEU A 415 67.35 35.13 -40.16
C LEU A 415 67.79 35.35 -41.61
N VAL A 416 66.82 35.43 -42.52
CA VAL A 416 67.05 35.78 -43.92
C VAL A 416 67.68 37.18 -44.02
N LEU A 417 67.16 38.16 -43.28
CA LEU A 417 67.73 39.52 -43.24
C LEU A 417 69.14 39.60 -42.64
N LYS A 418 69.51 38.68 -41.74
CA LYS A 418 70.84 38.64 -41.10
C LYS A 418 71.87 37.78 -41.84
N ASN A 419 71.50 37.17 -42.97
CA ASN A 419 72.35 36.28 -43.77
C ASN A 419 73.00 35.14 -42.94
N ILE A 420 72.32 34.68 -41.88
CA ILE A 420 72.75 33.53 -41.06
C ILE A 420 72.37 32.29 -41.85
N ASN A 421 73.29 31.82 -42.70
CA ASN A 421 73.03 30.77 -43.68
C ASN A 421 73.23 29.35 -43.10
N ALA A 422 72.31 28.47 -43.49
CA ALA A 422 72.29 27.00 -43.35
C ALA A 422 72.06 26.34 -41.98
N THR A 423 72.69 26.73 -40.87
CA THR A 423 72.63 25.90 -39.65
C THR A 423 71.30 26.01 -38.90
N LEU A 424 70.71 27.20 -38.82
CA LEU A 424 69.47 27.42 -38.06
C LEU A 424 68.20 27.01 -38.84
N ASN A 425 68.25 26.96 -40.17
CA ASN A 425 67.16 26.39 -40.97
C ASN A 425 66.96 24.91 -40.64
N ASN A 426 68.06 24.15 -40.47
CA ASN A 426 67.97 22.78 -40.01
C ASN A 426 67.43 22.70 -38.58
N THR A 427 67.85 23.58 -37.66
CA THR A 427 67.33 23.58 -36.27
C THR A 427 65.86 23.99 -36.16
N LEU A 428 65.36 24.90 -37.00
CA LEU A 428 63.95 25.31 -37.05
C LEU A 428 63.06 24.30 -37.80
N ILE A 429 63.61 23.60 -38.79
CA ILE A 429 62.97 22.44 -39.41
C ILE A 429 62.90 21.31 -38.38
N GLU A 430 64.00 21.00 -37.68
CA GLU A 430 64.03 20.02 -36.59
C GLU A 430 63.08 20.39 -35.45
N MET A 431 63.01 21.66 -35.00
CA MET A 431 62.00 22.09 -34.02
C MET A 431 60.58 21.97 -34.56
N GLY A 432 60.34 22.31 -35.83
CA GLY A 432 59.05 22.16 -36.49
C GLY A 432 58.63 20.70 -36.67
N GLU A 433 59.59 19.82 -36.93
CA GLU A 433 59.43 18.37 -36.99
C GLU A 433 59.26 17.79 -35.59
N MET A 434 59.96 18.26 -34.57
CA MET A 434 59.78 17.85 -33.17
C MET A 434 58.42 18.29 -32.62
N ILE A 435 57.96 19.49 -32.95
CA ILE A 435 56.61 19.96 -32.62
C ILE A 435 55.57 19.18 -33.42
N GLY A 436 55.81 18.95 -34.72
CA GLY A 436 54.99 18.07 -35.54
C GLY A 436 54.91 16.66 -34.97
N THR A 437 56.03 16.09 -34.53
CA THR A 437 56.14 14.77 -33.90
C THR A 437 55.51 14.76 -32.51
N ALA A 438 55.59 15.85 -31.74
CA ALA A 438 54.90 15.99 -30.46
C ALA A 438 53.37 16.04 -30.64
N PHE A 439 52.89 16.78 -31.66
CA PHE A 439 51.47 16.78 -32.02
C PHE A 439 51.02 15.47 -32.70
N SER A 440 51.89 14.79 -33.46
CA SER A 440 51.64 13.43 -34.00
C SER A 440 51.84 12.32 -32.95
N SER A 441 52.50 12.59 -31.83
CA SER A 441 52.52 11.69 -30.68
C SER A 441 51.21 11.78 -29.89
N ALA A 442 50.49 12.90 -29.99
CA ALA A 442 49.08 12.95 -29.62
C ALA A 442 48.25 12.06 -30.57
N ASP A 443 48.55 12.01 -31.87
CA ASP A 443 47.95 11.00 -32.78
C ASP A 443 48.27 9.58 -32.35
N ALA A 444 49.49 9.28 -31.87
CA ALA A 444 49.81 7.95 -31.34
C ALA A 444 48.99 7.61 -30.08
N SER A 445 48.77 8.57 -29.18
CA SER A 445 47.89 8.40 -28.01
C SER A 445 46.41 8.28 -28.39
N VAL A 446 45.96 9.00 -29.43
CA VAL A 446 44.61 8.92 -29.98
C VAL A 446 44.41 7.59 -30.70
N GLN A 447 45.43 7.09 -31.39
CA GLN A 447 45.43 5.80 -32.06
C GLN A 447 45.44 4.64 -31.06
N ASP A 448 46.14 4.79 -29.92
CA ASP A 448 46.07 3.85 -28.81
C ASP A 448 44.68 3.88 -28.14
N LEU A 449 44.12 5.06 -27.88
CA LEU A 449 42.75 5.22 -27.38
C LEU A 449 41.70 4.68 -28.37
N GLN A 450 41.89 4.85 -29.69
CA GLN A 450 41.04 4.27 -30.72
C GLN A 450 41.19 2.75 -30.78
N SER A 451 42.39 2.22 -30.58
CA SER A 451 42.66 0.78 -30.50
C SER A 451 41.99 0.18 -29.27
N GLN A 452 42.12 0.82 -28.10
CA GLN A 452 41.41 0.46 -26.88
C GLN A 452 39.90 0.56 -27.05
N LEU A 453 39.38 1.63 -27.69
CA LEU A 453 37.96 1.78 -27.98
C LEU A 453 37.46 0.67 -28.91
N THR A 454 38.23 0.31 -29.92
CA THR A 454 37.93 -0.79 -30.85
C THR A 454 37.91 -2.12 -30.11
N GLU A 455 38.89 -2.38 -29.24
CA GLU A 455 38.94 -3.59 -28.40
C GLU A 455 37.75 -3.66 -27.44
N LYS A 456 37.41 -2.55 -26.78
CA LYS A 456 36.22 -2.47 -25.91
C LYS A 456 34.93 -2.65 -26.69
N ASN A 457 34.81 -2.07 -27.90
CA ASN A 457 33.64 -2.28 -28.75
C ASN A 457 33.51 -3.73 -29.23
N ASN A 458 34.63 -4.39 -29.56
CA ASN A 458 34.65 -5.82 -29.87
C ASN A 458 34.22 -6.65 -28.65
N THR A 459 34.69 -6.30 -27.46
CA THR A 459 34.28 -6.93 -26.19
C THR A 459 32.78 -6.74 -25.94
N ILE A 460 32.25 -5.52 -26.12
CA ILE A 460 30.82 -5.21 -26.00
C ILE A 460 30.01 -6.04 -27.01
N THR A 461 30.49 -6.14 -28.25
CA THR A 461 29.84 -6.94 -29.29
C THR A 461 29.81 -8.43 -28.92
N GLN A 462 30.90 -8.96 -28.39
CA GLN A 462 30.97 -10.34 -27.90
C GLN A 462 30.07 -10.56 -26.68
N LEU A 463 30.03 -9.62 -25.75
CA LEU A 463 29.11 -9.65 -24.59
C LEU A 463 27.66 -9.59 -25.04
N ASN A 464 27.32 -8.75 -26.01
CA ASN A 464 25.97 -8.68 -26.60
C ASN A 464 25.59 -10.00 -27.28
N GLY A 465 26.51 -10.63 -28.02
CA GLY A 465 26.28 -11.97 -28.58
C GLY A 465 26.07 -13.02 -27.48
N THR A 466 26.86 -12.96 -26.40
CA THR A 466 26.70 -13.85 -25.24
C THR A 466 25.35 -13.63 -24.55
N ILE A 467 24.94 -12.38 -24.35
CA ILE A 467 23.64 -12.02 -23.77
C ILE A 467 22.51 -12.51 -24.67
N SER A 468 22.61 -12.36 -25.98
CA SER A 468 21.63 -12.87 -26.94
C SER A 468 21.51 -14.40 -26.84
N ASN A 469 22.64 -15.11 -26.78
CA ASN A 469 22.66 -16.57 -26.62
C ASN A 469 22.06 -17.00 -25.27
N LEU A 470 22.35 -16.27 -24.18
CA LEU A 470 21.76 -16.53 -22.87
C LEU A 470 20.26 -16.24 -22.85
N GLN A 471 19.80 -15.20 -23.55
CA GLN A 471 18.38 -14.90 -23.73
C GLN A 471 17.68 -16.01 -24.53
N GLU A 472 18.30 -16.51 -25.60
CA GLU A 472 17.81 -17.68 -26.33
C GLU A 472 17.78 -18.93 -25.46
N GLU A 473 18.82 -19.16 -24.64
CA GLU A 473 18.87 -20.29 -23.70
C GLU A 473 17.77 -20.20 -22.64
N VAL A 474 17.55 -19.02 -22.05
CA VAL A 474 16.44 -18.77 -21.11
C VAL A 474 15.10 -18.97 -21.81
N ASN A 475 14.92 -18.45 -23.03
CA ASN A 475 13.69 -18.64 -23.82
C ASN A 475 13.46 -20.11 -24.22
N SER A 476 14.52 -20.90 -24.36
CA SER A 476 14.45 -22.34 -24.61
C SER A 476 14.09 -23.17 -23.37
N ARG A 477 14.26 -22.60 -22.17
CA ARG A 477 14.02 -23.27 -20.88
C ARG A 477 12.84 -22.71 -20.09
N LEU A 478 12.35 -21.52 -20.41
CA LEU A 478 11.22 -20.88 -19.73
C LEU A 478 10.29 -20.26 -20.76
N LYS A 479 9.01 -20.64 -20.72
CA LYS A 479 7.97 -20.04 -21.55
C LYS A 479 6.75 -19.66 -20.71
N ILE A 480 6.27 -18.43 -20.92
CA ILE A 480 5.13 -17.87 -20.18
C ILE A 480 3.97 -17.72 -21.16
N TYR A 481 2.82 -18.30 -20.81
CA TYR A 481 1.57 -18.16 -21.53
C TYR A 481 0.56 -17.47 -20.62
N THR A 482 0.02 -16.33 -21.03
CA THR A 482 -1.06 -15.65 -20.30
C THR A 482 -2.31 -15.65 -21.15
N PHE A 483 -3.44 -16.03 -20.55
CA PHE A 483 -4.73 -16.06 -21.22
C PHE A 483 -5.79 -15.44 -20.33
N SER A 484 -6.70 -14.69 -20.94
CA SER A 484 -7.92 -14.21 -20.28
C SER A 484 -9.12 -14.52 -21.18
N GLY A 485 -10.20 -15.06 -20.60
CA GLY A 485 -11.38 -15.41 -21.40
C GLY A 485 -12.67 -15.50 -20.59
N TYR A 486 -13.78 -15.39 -21.32
CA TYR A 486 -15.14 -15.56 -20.82
C TYR A 486 -15.61 -17.00 -21.07
N ILE A 487 -16.21 -17.62 -20.06
CA ILE A 487 -16.86 -18.93 -20.21
C ILE A 487 -18.36 -18.72 -20.03
N GLU A 488 -19.15 -18.94 -21.08
CA GLU A 488 -20.61 -19.03 -21.02
C GLU A 488 -21.05 -20.50 -20.99
N THR A 489 -21.90 -20.87 -20.04
CA THR A 489 -22.49 -22.22 -19.95
C THR A 489 -23.92 -22.16 -20.48
N GLY A 490 -24.19 -22.79 -21.63
CA GLY A 490 -25.53 -22.83 -22.24
C GLY A 490 -26.42 -23.94 -21.67
N ASP A 491 -27.73 -23.68 -21.57
CA ASP A 491 -28.76 -24.63 -21.13
C ASP A 491 -28.80 -25.88 -22.03
N SER A 492 -28.67 -27.08 -21.44
CA SER A 492 -28.99 -28.33 -22.12
C SER A 492 -30.06 -29.12 -21.38
N ASN A 493 -31.32 -28.77 -21.65
CA ASN A 493 -32.46 -29.65 -21.40
C ASN A 493 -32.51 -30.74 -22.48
N ASN A 494 -31.70 -31.78 -22.38
CA ASN A 494 -32.00 -33.15 -22.83
C ASN A 494 -30.75 -34.06 -22.78
N PHE A 495 -31.00 -35.31 -22.40
CA PHE A 495 -30.08 -36.45 -22.26
C PHE A 495 -29.29 -36.52 -20.95
N GLY A 496 -29.50 -37.62 -20.22
CA GLY A 496 -28.70 -38.03 -19.08
C GLY A 496 -27.25 -38.20 -19.48
N GLY A 497 -26.41 -37.31 -18.97
CA GLY A 497 -24.97 -37.31 -19.16
C GLY A 497 -24.41 -35.98 -18.66
N TYR A 498 -23.41 -36.02 -17.79
CA TYR A 498 -22.73 -34.86 -17.20
C TYR A 498 -22.38 -33.77 -18.23
N GLY A 499 -23.25 -32.75 -18.37
CA GLY A 499 -23.00 -31.58 -19.20
C GLY A 499 -22.00 -30.64 -18.53
N ASN A 500 -20.71 -30.92 -18.67
CA ASN A 500 -19.64 -29.99 -18.28
C ASN A 500 -19.41 -29.00 -19.42
N SER A 501 -19.88 -27.76 -19.31
CA SER A 501 -19.35 -26.68 -20.14
C SER A 501 -17.90 -26.42 -19.72
N ARG A 502 -16.95 -26.79 -20.59
CA ARG A 502 -15.51 -26.68 -20.32
C ARG A 502 -14.88 -25.71 -21.31
N GLY A 503 -14.27 -24.64 -20.79
CA GLY A 503 -13.28 -23.90 -21.55
C GLY A 503 -12.03 -24.77 -21.65
N HIS A 504 -11.61 -25.13 -22.85
CA HIS A 504 -10.42 -25.96 -23.11
C HIS A 504 -9.37 -25.13 -23.86
N TRP A 505 -8.14 -25.11 -23.36
CA TRP A 505 -7.02 -24.43 -23.99
C TRP A 505 -5.84 -25.40 -24.14
N TYR A 506 -5.33 -25.48 -25.37
CA TYR A 506 -4.20 -26.33 -25.72
C TYR A 506 -3.01 -25.43 -26.04
N PHE A 507 -1.92 -25.62 -25.30
CA PHE A 507 -0.71 -24.85 -25.43
C PHE A 507 0.39 -25.74 -26.02
N PRO A 508 0.80 -25.51 -27.27
CA PRO A 508 1.99 -26.16 -27.80
C PRO A 508 3.21 -25.61 -27.06
N LEU A 509 3.96 -26.51 -26.43
CA LEU A 509 5.20 -26.20 -25.73
C LEU A 509 6.38 -26.53 -26.63
N PRO A 510 7.36 -25.61 -26.73
CA PRO A 510 8.54 -25.83 -27.56
C PRO A 510 9.52 -26.86 -26.96
N PHE A 511 9.30 -27.32 -25.72
CA PHE A 511 10.15 -28.27 -25.00
C PHE A 511 9.31 -29.12 -24.03
N LYS A 512 9.91 -30.21 -23.51
CA LYS A 512 9.29 -31.03 -22.45
C LYS A 512 9.54 -30.33 -21.10
N PRO A 513 8.50 -29.82 -20.42
CA PRO A 513 8.64 -29.10 -19.15
C PRO A 513 8.94 -30.07 -18.01
N LYS A 514 9.84 -29.67 -17.10
CA LYS A 514 10.09 -30.33 -15.81
C LYS A 514 9.19 -29.79 -14.71
N PHE A 515 8.76 -28.53 -14.84
CA PHE A 515 7.98 -27.84 -13.83
C PHE A 515 6.95 -26.91 -14.47
N PHE A 516 5.79 -26.83 -13.84
CA PHE A 516 4.78 -25.84 -14.16
C PHE A 516 4.42 -25.04 -12.92
N LEU A 517 4.36 -23.72 -13.09
CA LEU A 517 3.65 -22.83 -12.17
C LEU A 517 2.43 -22.30 -12.91
N VAL A 518 1.26 -22.50 -12.33
CA VAL A 518 0.01 -21.94 -12.85
C VAL A 518 -0.50 -20.95 -11.83
N THR A 519 -0.85 -19.75 -12.28
CA THR A 519 -1.52 -18.75 -11.46
C THR A 519 -2.85 -18.39 -12.12
N GLY A 520 -3.85 -18.04 -11.32
CA GLY A 520 -5.11 -17.61 -11.87
C GLY A 520 -5.92 -16.78 -10.88
N VAL A 521 -6.67 -15.82 -11.41
CA VAL A 521 -7.59 -14.99 -10.62
C VAL A 521 -8.99 -15.20 -11.18
N PRO A 522 -9.90 -15.87 -10.45
CA PRO A 522 -11.29 -15.99 -10.86
C PRO A 522 -12.04 -14.67 -10.56
N GLY A 523 -12.64 -14.08 -11.60
CA GLY A 523 -13.54 -12.93 -11.50
C GLY A 523 -14.99 -13.32 -11.80
N THR A 524 -15.93 -12.83 -10.98
CA THR A 524 -17.38 -12.90 -11.26
C THR A 524 -17.88 -11.55 -11.76
N LEU A 525 -18.91 -11.56 -12.61
CA LEU A 525 -19.66 -10.34 -12.90
C LEU A 525 -20.36 -9.80 -11.62
N PRO A 526 -20.61 -8.48 -11.50
CA PRO A 526 -21.18 -7.88 -10.30
C PRO A 526 -22.56 -8.49 -9.98
N GLY A 527 -22.75 -8.98 -8.74
CA GLY A 527 -24.04 -9.46 -8.24
C GLY A 527 -24.18 -10.98 -8.03
N ASN A 528 -23.20 -11.79 -8.42
CA ASN A 528 -23.20 -13.23 -8.16
C ASN A 528 -22.23 -13.62 -7.03
N SER A 529 -22.69 -14.46 -6.09
CA SER A 529 -21.87 -15.00 -5.01
C SER A 529 -20.79 -15.95 -5.53
N TYR A 530 -19.55 -15.77 -5.03
CA TYR A 530 -18.38 -16.61 -5.31
C TYR A 530 -18.71 -18.09 -5.13
N LYS A 531 -18.59 -18.88 -6.20
CA LYS A 531 -18.50 -20.34 -6.11
C LYS A 531 -17.20 -20.79 -6.77
N PRO A 532 -16.51 -21.79 -6.18
CA PRO A 532 -15.19 -22.19 -6.63
C PRO A 532 -15.26 -22.77 -8.06
N ALA A 533 -14.55 -22.14 -8.99
CA ALA A 533 -14.26 -22.71 -10.29
C ALA A 533 -13.06 -23.67 -10.16
N LYS A 534 -13.14 -24.85 -10.77
CA LYS A 534 -12.05 -25.84 -10.75
C LYS A 534 -11.20 -25.64 -12.00
N VAL A 535 -9.92 -25.29 -11.82
CA VAL A 535 -8.93 -25.27 -12.91
C VAL A 535 -8.21 -26.61 -12.90
N GLU A 536 -8.22 -27.34 -14.00
CA GLU A 536 -7.52 -28.61 -14.15
C GLU A 536 -6.52 -28.51 -15.31
N GLY A 537 -5.38 -29.16 -15.17
CA GLY A 537 -4.32 -29.18 -16.19
C GLY A 537 -3.85 -30.61 -16.45
N ALA A 538 -3.63 -30.94 -17.71
CA ALA A 538 -3.12 -32.22 -18.16
C ALA A 538 -1.96 -32.04 -19.13
N TYR A 539 -0.94 -32.89 -19.00
CA TYR A 539 0.20 -32.96 -19.91
C TYR A 539 0.47 -34.42 -20.28
N ASN A 540 0.97 -34.66 -21.48
CA ASN A 540 1.05 -35.98 -22.11
C ASN A 540 2.16 -36.93 -21.55
N SER A 541 2.80 -36.61 -20.41
CA SER A 541 3.88 -37.41 -19.80
C SER A 541 3.68 -37.56 -18.29
N LEU A 542 3.55 -38.81 -17.81
CA LEU A 542 3.06 -39.17 -16.46
C LEU A 542 4.13 -39.26 -15.35
N THR A 543 5.43 -39.11 -15.64
CA THR A 543 6.46 -39.69 -14.72
C THR A 543 7.30 -38.72 -13.89
N GLU A 544 7.37 -37.40 -14.15
CA GLU A 544 8.38 -36.56 -13.46
C GLU A 544 7.95 -35.11 -13.09
N MET A 545 6.66 -34.76 -13.18
CA MET A 545 6.27 -33.36 -12.97
C MET A 545 5.97 -33.00 -11.51
N ARG A 546 6.48 -31.85 -11.07
CA ARG A 546 6.08 -31.18 -9.82
C ARG A 546 5.25 -29.95 -10.15
N TYR A 547 4.16 -29.74 -9.42
CA TYR A 547 3.25 -28.60 -9.59
C TYR A 547 3.36 -27.67 -8.38
N ALA A 548 3.36 -26.35 -8.60
CA ALA A 548 3.08 -25.37 -7.56
C ALA A 548 1.96 -24.44 -8.02
N TYR A 549 1.09 -24.05 -7.11
CA TYR A 549 0.02 -23.07 -7.33
C TYR A 549 0.09 -22.01 -6.23
N ILE A 550 0.01 -20.73 -6.61
CA ILE A 550 -0.10 -19.61 -5.67
C ILE A 550 -1.54 -19.10 -5.78
N ASN A 551 -2.29 -19.24 -4.69
CA ASN A 551 -3.69 -18.85 -4.62
C ASN A 551 -3.85 -17.46 -3.98
N ASN A 552 -4.68 -16.60 -4.59
CA ASN A 552 -5.08 -15.32 -4.00
C ASN A 552 -6.58 -15.25 -3.59
N SER A 553 -7.33 -16.37 -3.60
CA SER A 553 -8.73 -16.39 -3.11
C SER A 553 -9.22 -17.81 -2.72
N ASP A 554 -10.21 -17.94 -1.84
CA ASP A 554 -10.71 -19.17 -1.19
C ASP A 554 -11.29 -20.30 -2.09
N SER A 555 -10.85 -20.43 -3.34
CA SER A 555 -11.25 -21.50 -4.26
C SER A 555 -10.34 -22.73 -4.16
N SER A 556 -10.91 -23.93 -4.02
CA SER A 556 -10.19 -25.20 -4.02
C SER A 556 -9.87 -25.67 -5.45
N VAL A 557 -8.59 -25.67 -5.83
CA VAL A 557 -8.09 -26.19 -7.12
C VAL A 557 -7.62 -27.64 -6.92
N TYR A 558 -8.10 -28.57 -7.75
CA TYR A 558 -7.67 -29.97 -7.72
C TYR A 558 -7.08 -30.34 -9.09
N PHE A 559 -5.87 -30.89 -9.10
CA PHE A 559 -5.27 -31.46 -10.31
C PHE A 559 -5.65 -32.94 -10.41
N SER A 560 -6.34 -33.35 -11.47
CA SER A 560 -6.47 -34.76 -11.83
C SER A 560 -5.47 -35.11 -12.92
N SER A 561 -4.72 -36.21 -12.76
CA SER A 561 -3.90 -36.80 -13.82
C SER A 561 -4.78 -37.51 -14.86
N LEU A 562 -5.67 -36.77 -15.53
CA LEU A 562 -6.41 -37.28 -16.67
C LEU A 562 -5.62 -36.91 -17.93
N VAL A 563 -4.87 -37.88 -18.46
CA VAL A 563 -4.32 -37.78 -19.80
C VAL A 563 -5.53 -37.76 -20.74
N SER A 564 -5.83 -36.62 -21.37
CA SER A 564 -6.89 -36.58 -22.38
C SER A 564 -6.40 -37.36 -23.60
N ASP A 565 -7.19 -38.33 -24.08
CA ASP A 565 -6.87 -39.15 -25.26
C ASP A 565 -6.58 -38.31 -26.52
N GLN A 566 -7.08 -37.07 -26.59
CA GLN A 566 -6.75 -36.11 -27.66
C GLN A 566 -5.33 -35.52 -27.57
N ALA A 567 -4.71 -35.47 -26.39
CA ALA A 567 -3.33 -34.97 -26.24
C ALA A 567 -2.29 -35.99 -26.74
N ILE A 568 -2.67 -37.27 -26.82
CA ILE A 568 -1.83 -38.36 -27.33
C ILE A 568 -1.76 -38.35 -28.87
N SER A 569 -2.84 -37.95 -29.56
CA SER A 569 -2.92 -38.07 -31.02
C SER A 569 -2.11 -37.03 -31.81
N LEU A 570 -1.58 -35.99 -31.16
CA LEU A 570 -0.92 -34.86 -31.83
C LEU A 570 0.62 -34.89 -31.78
N GLY A 571 1.25 -35.85 -31.07
CA GLY A 571 2.70 -36.07 -31.10
C GLY A 571 3.59 -34.90 -30.65
N GLN A 572 3.01 -33.81 -30.13
CA GLN A 572 3.71 -32.60 -29.67
C GLN A 572 3.56 -32.44 -28.15
N ASN A 573 4.51 -31.75 -27.50
CA ASN A 573 4.45 -31.38 -26.09
C ASN A 573 3.30 -30.38 -25.87
N ILE A 574 2.10 -30.84 -25.58
CA ILE A 574 0.92 -29.97 -25.42
C ILE A 574 0.48 -29.96 -23.96
N PHE A 575 0.40 -28.76 -23.37
CA PHE A 575 -0.29 -28.55 -22.10
C PHE A 575 -1.76 -28.26 -22.37
N HIS A 576 -2.64 -29.02 -21.75
CA HIS A 576 -4.09 -28.82 -21.82
C HIS A 576 -4.56 -28.24 -20.50
N ALA A 577 -5.01 -26.99 -20.52
CA ALA A 577 -5.71 -26.40 -19.38
C ALA A 577 -7.21 -26.42 -19.65
N TYR A 578 -8.01 -26.73 -18.64
CA TYR A 578 -9.44 -26.55 -18.74
C TYR A 578 -10.06 -26.10 -17.41
N ILE A 579 -11.17 -25.39 -17.52
CA ILE A 579 -11.97 -25.01 -16.35
C ILE A 579 -13.25 -25.83 -16.34
N SER A 580 -13.57 -26.37 -15.18
CA SER A 580 -14.81 -27.07 -14.90
C SER A 580 -15.52 -26.34 -13.77
N THR A 581 -16.80 -26.01 -13.97
CA THR A 581 -17.64 -25.43 -12.93
C THR A 581 -18.82 -26.36 -12.65
N LYS A 582 -19.22 -26.48 -11.38
CA LYS A 582 -20.41 -27.27 -10.98
C LYS A 582 -21.72 -26.49 -11.13
N THR A 583 -21.67 -25.21 -11.50
CA THR A 583 -22.83 -24.31 -11.50
C THR A 583 -22.79 -23.37 -12.70
N ILE A 584 -23.96 -23.19 -13.30
CA ILE A 584 -24.22 -22.42 -14.53
C ILE A 584 -24.12 -20.92 -14.22
N TYR A 585 -22.93 -20.33 -14.43
CA TYR A 585 -22.72 -18.87 -14.38
C TYR A 585 -21.60 -18.48 -15.36
N THR A 586 -21.68 -17.26 -15.89
CA THR A 586 -20.62 -16.69 -16.74
C THR A 586 -19.44 -16.23 -15.87
N TYR A 587 -18.25 -16.78 -16.11
CA TYR A 587 -17.02 -16.42 -15.39
C TYR A 587 -16.04 -15.72 -16.32
N TYR A 588 -15.34 -14.71 -15.80
CA TYR A 588 -14.15 -14.15 -16.43
C TYR A 588 -12.93 -14.59 -15.62
N THR A 589 -11.95 -15.19 -16.28
CA THR A 589 -10.76 -15.67 -15.59
C THR A 589 -9.52 -15.37 -16.41
N THR A 590 -8.47 -14.94 -15.71
CA THR A 590 -7.12 -14.85 -16.26
C THR A 590 -6.30 -15.99 -15.67
N ILE A 591 -5.64 -16.76 -16.54
CA ILE A 591 -4.71 -17.83 -16.17
C ILE A 591 -3.35 -17.49 -16.79
N THR A 592 -2.31 -17.57 -15.98
CA THR A 592 -0.93 -17.52 -16.44
C THR A 592 -0.24 -18.84 -16.15
N VAL A 593 0.36 -19.44 -17.18
CA VAL A 593 1.11 -20.69 -17.12
C VAL A 593 2.58 -20.39 -17.39
N TYR A 594 3.43 -20.73 -16.43
CA TYR A 594 4.88 -20.73 -16.58
C TYR A 594 5.35 -22.17 -16.78
N ALA A 595 5.83 -22.48 -17.97
CA ALA A 595 6.41 -23.77 -18.32
C ALA A 595 7.94 -23.67 -18.23
N ILE A 596 8.57 -24.54 -17.43
CA ILE A 596 10.01 -24.56 -17.20
C ILE A 596 10.59 -25.92 -17.61
N GLY A 597 11.56 -25.95 -18.52
CA GLY A 597 12.22 -27.12 -19.12
C GLY A 597 13.43 -27.66 -18.36
#